data_AF-A0AAV0VHE8-F1
#
_entry.id   AF-A0AAV0VHE8-F1
#
_cell.length_a   1.000
_cell.length_b   1.000
_cell.length_c   1.000
_cell.angle_alpha   90.00
_cell.angle_beta   90.00
_cell.angle_gamma   90.00
#
_symmetry.space_group_name_H-M   'P 1'
#
loop_
_entity.id
_entity.type
_entity.pdbx_description
1 polymer ?
#
loop_
_entity_poly.entity_id
_entity_poly.type
_entity_poly.pdbx_seq_one_letter_code
_entity_poly.pdbx_strand_id
1 'polypeptide(L)'
;MNSAVSITECQHCRVDPALLLNVQTFSFDSVLKRQPNFLKIDQDSEQQHNGPKHNHSLVSSVGLTLQEPILVALLEECIDDLLETEGNDLLRYKGVANVAGMDQKYVFQGVHTLFNGRYADNWAPGEIRETRIVFIGKNLDRSALTEGFLACRVTKHLHFRVGDRVMANTGDEGFQAGTVVQLWDQGNPYAIQLDNGRRMWAPVDELELVQALEEGETRQQPLAMVHVLA
;
A
#
# COMPACT_ATOMS: atom_id res chain seq x y z
N MET A 1 17.73 -7.03 -31.10
CA MET A 1 18.50 -5.82 -30.68
C MET A 1 17.59 -4.61 -30.79
N ASN A 2 17.54 -3.76 -29.77
CA ASN A 2 16.76 -2.52 -29.78
C ASN A 2 17.53 -1.47 -30.58
N SER A 3 17.05 -1.09 -31.77
CA SER A 3 17.70 -0.11 -32.65
C SER A 3 17.67 1.32 -32.10
N ALA A 4 16.89 1.59 -31.05
CA ALA A 4 16.74 2.91 -30.44
C ALA A 4 17.74 3.18 -29.30
N VAL A 5 18.68 2.26 -29.03
CA VAL A 5 19.65 2.36 -27.94
C VAL A 5 21.06 2.18 -28.47
N SER A 6 21.95 3.10 -28.12
CA SER A 6 23.38 2.99 -28.40
C SER A 6 24.02 1.98 -27.44
N ILE A 7 24.69 0.97 -27.99
CA ILE A 7 25.49 0.02 -27.20
C ILE A 7 26.89 0.61 -27.06
N THR A 8 27.33 0.81 -25.82
CA THR A 8 28.71 1.21 -25.52
C THR A 8 29.43 0.02 -24.91
N GLU A 9 30.48 -0.45 -25.59
CA GLU A 9 31.34 -1.50 -25.07
C GLU A 9 32.34 -0.90 -24.08
N CYS A 10 32.50 -1.54 -22.92
CA CYS A 10 33.45 -1.09 -21.90
C CYS A 10 34.42 -2.22 -21.56
N GLN A 11 35.68 -1.88 -21.36
CA GLN A 11 36.71 -2.81 -20.87
C GLN A 11 37.18 -2.35 -19.48
N HIS A 12 37.33 -3.30 -18.56
CA HIS A 12 37.73 -3.04 -17.17
C HIS A 12 36.85 -2.02 -16.43
N CYS A 13 35.54 -2.03 -16.69
CA CYS A 13 34.55 -1.12 -16.07
C CYS A 13 34.83 0.37 -16.31
N ARG A 14 35.65 0.74 -17.30
CA ARG A 14 35.87 2.14 -17.68
C ARG A 14 34.87 2.55 -18.74
N VAL A 15 33.98 3.47 -18.39
CA VAL A 15 33.06 4.14 -19.29
C VAL A 15 32.94 5.59 -18.86
N ASP A 16 32.81 6.50 -19.82
CA ASP A 16 32.62 7.92 -19.54
C ASP A 16 31.29 8.11 -18.77
N PRO A 17 31.31 8.68 -17.55
CA PRO A 17 30.10 8.94 -16.77
C PRO A 17 29.07 9.79 -17.51
N ALA A 18 29.48 10.63 -18.47
CA ALA A 18 28.56 11.42 -19.29
C ALA A 18 27.71 10.56 -20.24
N LEU A 19 28.15 9.35 -20.56
CA LEU A 19 27.36 8.37 -21.33
C LEU A 19 26.32 7.64 -20.46
N LEU A 20 26.48 7.71 -19.13
CA LEU A 20 25.59 7.06 -18.16
C LEU A 20 24.60 8.04 -17.52
N LEU A 21 25.00 9.29 -17.32
CA LEU A 21 24.25 10.31 -16.60
C LEU A 21 23.71 11.38 -17.57
N ASN A 22 22.51 11.89 -17.29
CA ASN A 22 21.85 12.93 -18.09
C ASN A 22 21.60 12.57 -19.57
N VAL A 23 21.41 11.28 -19.87
CA VAL A 23 21.27 10.74 -21.23
C VAL A 23 19.96 11.14 -21.94
N GLN A 24 19.09 11.93 -21.28
CA GLN A 24 17.80 12.45 -21.79
C GLN A 24 16.91 11.41 -22.50
N THR A 25 17.05 10.13 -22.13
CA THR A 25 16.34 9.01 -22.76
C THR A 25 14.82 9.05 -22.54
N PHE A 26 14.36 9.82 -21.55
CA PHE A 26 12.95 10.04 -21.23
C PHE A 26 12.43 11.42 -21.65
N SER A 27 13.15 12.18 -22.50
CA SER A 27 12.63 13.46 -22.98
C SER A 27 11.49 13.24 -23.98
N PHE A 28 10.38 13.94 -23.76
CA PHE A 28 9.17 13.83 -24.56
C PHE A 28 9.43 14.09 -26.06
N ASP A 29 10.30 15.04 -26.38
CA ASP A 29 10.72 15.34 -27.75
C ASP A 29 11.50 14.18 -28.39
N SER A 30 12.32 13.47 -27.62
CA SER A 30 13.06 12.29 -28.12
C SER A 30 12.12 11.12 -28.38
N VAL A 31 11.09 10.97 -27.54
CA VAL A 31 10.04 9.94 -27.72
C VAL A 31 9.22 10.24 -28.98
N LEU A 32 8.78 11.48 -29.19
CA LEU A 32 8.02 11.87 -30.39
C LEU A 32 8.85 11.80 -31.69
N LYS A 33 10.15 12.14 -31.65
CA LYS A 33 11.04 11.98 -32.83
C LYS A 33 11.22 10.52 -33.23
N ARG A 34 11.26 9.61 -32.26
CA ARG A 34 11.44 8.17 -32.50
C ARG A 34 10.14 7.47 -32.84
N GLN A 35 9.04 7.91 -32.24
CA GLN A 35 7.69 7.38 -32.45
C GLN A 35 6.73 8.55 -32.72
N PRO A 36 6.66 9.03 -33.97
CA PRO A 36 5.81 10.17 -34.33
C PRO A 36 4.31 9.89 -34.15
N ASN A 37 3.94 8.61 -34.07
CA ASN A 37 2.57 8.15 -33.79
C ASN A 37 2.34 7.77 -32.31
N PHE A 38 3.26 8.08 -31.39
CA PHE A 38 3.14 7.74 -29.96
C PHE A 38 1.83 8.25 -29.33
N LEU A 39 1.26 9.32 -29.88
CA LEU A 39 0.01 9.92 -29.43
C LEU A 39 -1.22 9.56 -30.28
N LYS A 40 -1.06 8.77 -31.36
CA LYS A 40 -2.19 8.36 -32.20
C LYS A 40 -2.78 7.06 -31.64
N ILE A 41 -3.98 7.17 -31.08
CA ILE A 41 -4.85 6.03 -30.81
C ILE A 41 -5.59 5.78 -32.10
N ASP A 42 -5.22 4.71 -32.82
CA ASP A 42 -5.92 4.32 -34.04
C ASP A 42 -7.33 3.84 -33.70
N GLN A 43 -8.33 4.64 -34.08
CA GLN A 43 -9.69 4.17 -34.26
C GLN A 43 -9.74 3.41 -35.58
N ASP A 44 -10.09 2.11 -35.48
CA ASP A 44 -10.50 1.19 -36.55
C ASP A 44 -9.43 0.68 -37.54
N SER A 45 -9.07 -0.62 -37.43
CA SER A 45 -9.07 -1.55 -38.59
C SER A 45 -8.65 -2.98 -38.21
N GLU A 46 -9.58 -3.92 -38.39
CA GLU A 46 -9.27 -5.32 -38.67
C GLU A 46 -8.49 -5.42 -40.01
N GLN A 47 -7.31 -6.06 -40.04
CA GLN A 47 -6.83 -6.97 -41.11
C GLN A 47 -5.32 -7.32 -41.00
N GLN A 48 -5.06 -8.63 -40.88
CA GLN A 48 -3.96 -9.43 -41.46
C GLN A 48 -2.50 -8.91 -41.43
N HIS A 49 -1.69 -9.49 -40.53
CA HIS A 49 -0.25 -9.65 -40.73
C HIS A 49 0.19 -11.11 -40.48
N ASN A 50 0.40 -11.85 -41.57
CA ASN A 50 1.16 -13.10 -41.61
C ASN A 50 2.65 -12.78 -41.73
N GLY A 51 3.35 -12.75 -40.61
CA GLY A 51 4.81 -12.72 -40.50
C GLY A 51 5.23 -13.50 -39.25
N PRO A 52 6.48 -13.97 -39.14
CA PRO A 52 6.92 -14.73 -37.97
C PRO A 52 6.61 -13.91 -36.72
N LYS A 53 5.80 -14.47 -35.82
CA LYS A 53 5.41 -13.83 -34.56
C LYS A 53 6.67 -13.53 -33.76
N HIS A 54 7.24 -12.34 -33.92
CA HIS A 54 8.06 -11.76 -32.88
C HIS A 54 7.12 -11.59 -31.68
N ASN A 55 7.30 -12.41 -30.64
CA ASN A 55 6.56 -12.33 -29.37
C ASN A 55 6.87 -10.98 -28.67
N HIS A 56 6.38 -9.88 -29.24
CA HIS A 56 6.37 -8.57 -28.61
C HIS A 56 5.12 -8.49 -27.74
N SER A 57 5.20 -9.01 -26.51
CA SER A 57 4.39 -8.60 -25.34
C SER A 57 4.56 -9.59 -24.17
N LEU A 58 5.77 -9.75 -23.63
CA LEU A 58 5.94 -10.48 -22.36
C LEU A 58 5.66 -9.58 -21.15
N VAL A 59 5.85 -8.25 -21.27
CA VAL A 59 5.70 -7.30 -20.15
C VAL A 59 4.60 -6.30 -20.48
N SER A 60 3.65 -6.14 -19.55
CA SER A 60 2.54 -5.19 -19.58
C SER A 60 2.54 -4.34 -18.30
N SER A 61 1.61 -3.38 -18.22
CA SER A 61 1.41 -2.58 -17.02
C SER A 61 -0.07 -2.46 -16.66
N VAL A 62 -0.37 -2.48 -15.37
CA VAL A 62 -1.70 -2.25 -14.82
C VAL A 62 -1.66 -1.01 -13.93
N GLY A 63 -2.42 0.01 -14.30
CA GLY A 63 -2.63 1.21 -13.49
C GLY A 63 -3.96 1.16 -12.76
N LEU A 64 -3.95 1.42 -11.45
CA LEU A 64 -5.15 1.47 -10.62
C LEU A 64 -5.22 2.83 -9.89
N THR A 65 -6.45 3.27 -9.62
CA THR A 65 -6.73 4.52 -8.92
C THR A 65 -7.91 4.31 -7.99
N LEU A 66 -7.83 4.87 -6.79
CA LEU A 66 -8.81 4.77 -5.74
C LEU A 66 -8.96 6.11 -5.02
N GLN A 67 -10.18 6.62 -4.91
CA GLN A 67 -10.40 7.92 -4.25
C GLN A 67 -10.47 7.76 -2.72
N GLU A 68 -11.03 6.66 -2.26
CA GLU A 68 -11.13 6.34 -0.85
C GLU A 68 -9.74 6.20 -0.21
N PRO A 69 -9.57 6.66 1.03
CA PRO A 69 -8.32 6.47 1.73
C PRO A 69 -8.11 4.99 2.08
N ILE A 70 -6.86 4.60 2.19
CA ILE A 70 -6.42 3.25 2.51
C ILE A 70 -5.67 3.20 3.84
N LEU A 71 -5.45 1.99 4.35
CA LEU A 71 -4.49 1.71 5.42
C LEU A 71 -3.17 1.27 4.83
N VAL A 72 -2.06 1.80 5.37
CA VAL A 72 -0.71 1.39 4.93
C VAL A 72 -0.44 -0.07 5.27
N ALA A 73 -0.91 -0.54 6.44
CA ALA A 73 -0.74 -1.93 6.84
C ALA A 73 -1.39 -2.92 5.86
N LEU A 74 -2.63 -2.65 5.43
CA LEU A 74 -3.30 -3.48 4.43
C LEU A 74 -2.62 -3.41 3.05
N LEU A 75 -2.05 -2.25 2.70
CA LEU A 75 -1.28 -2.13 1.46
C LEU A 75 -0.01 -2.97 1.51
N GLU A 76 0.71 -2.94 2.63
CA GLU A 76 1.94 -3.71 2.82
C GLU A 76 1.63 -5.21 2.76
N GLU A 77 0.61 -5.67 3.49
CA GLU A 77 0.12 -7.05 3.43
C GLU A 77 -0.30 -7.46 2.01
N CYS A 78 -1.09 -6.63 1.32
CA CYS A 78 -1.51 -6.89 -0.06
C CYS A 78 -0.32 -7.00 -1.03
N ILE A 79 0.74 -6.20 -0.84
CA ILE A 79 1.94 -6.27 -1.65
C ILE A 79 2.75 -7.53 -1.31
N ASP A 80 2.86 -7.89 -0.03
CA ASP A 80 3.56 -9.10 0.40
C ASP A 80 2.89 -10.34 -0.19
N ASP A 81 1.56 -10.45 -0.11
CA ASP A 81 0.77 -11.52 -0.74
C ASP A 81 0.99 -11.57 -2.26
N LEU A 82 1.03 -10.41 -2.92
CA LEU A 82 1.31 -10.31 -4.35
C LEU A 82 2.73 -10.77 -4.71
N LEU A 83 3.71 -10.48 -3.86
CA LEU A 83 5.09 -10.90 -4.07
C LEU A 83 5.27 -12.40 -3.85
N GLU A 84 4.55 -12.99 -2.91
CA GLU A 84 4.55 -14.44 -2.69
C GLU A 84 3.90 -15.21 -3.85
N THR A 85 2.80 -14.67 -4.39
CA THR A 85 2.02 -15.34 -5.43
C THR A 85 2.54 -15.06 -6.85
N GLU A 86 2.91 -13.82 -7.15
CA GLU A 86 3.27 -13.33 -8.49
C GLU A 86 4.67 -12.70 -8.59
N GLY A 87 5.52 -12.79 -7.56
CA GLY A 87 6.80 -12.07 -7.50
C GLY A 87 7.78 -12.31 -8.66
N ASN A 88 7.70 -13.46 -9.33
CA ASN A 88 8.51 -13.76 -10.52
C ASN A 88 8.08 -12.95 -11.76
N ASP A 89 6.79 -12.64 -11.82
CA ASP A 89 6.16 -11.95 -12.93
C ASP A 89 6.04 -10.44 -12.65
N LEU A 90 5.99 -10.03 -11.38
CA LEU A 90 6.05 -8.62 -10.97
C LEU A 90 7.49 -8.07 -11.04
N LEU A 91 7.72 -7.14 -11.96
CA LEU A 91 9.04 -6.54 -12.17
C LEU A 91 9.24 -5.25 -11.37
N ARG A 92 8.22 -4.40 -11.37
CA ARG A 92 8.25 -3.11 -10.67
C ARG A 92 6.85 -2.65 -10.31
N TYR A 93 6.73 -1.95 -9.21
CA TYR A 93 5.55 -1.15 -8.92
C TYR A 93 5.93 0.17 -8.27
N LYS A 94 5.05 1.15 -8.41
CA LYS A 94 5.19 2.46 -7.78
C LYS A 94 3.82 3.04 -7.53
N GLY A 95 3.66 3.71 -6.40
CA GLY A 95 2.43 4.42 -6.11
C GLY A 95 2.58 5.61 -5.18
N VAL A 96 1.48 6.35 -5.11
CA VAL A 96 1.20 7.35 -4.10
C VAL A 96 -0.12 6.97 -3.46
N ALA A 97 -0.21 7.00 -2.14
CA ALA A 97 -1.40 6.61 -1.39
C ALA A 97 -2.00 7.78 -0.62
N ASN A 98 -3.33 7.86 -0.68
CA ASN A 98 -4.17 8.63 0.20
C ASN A 98 -4.39 7.80 1.48
N VAL A 99 -3.68 8.13 2.55
CA VAL A 99 -3.73 7.38 3.82
C VAL A 99 -4.69 8.06 4.79
N ALA A 100 -5.56 7.27 5.43
CA ALA A 100 -6.53 7.82 6.37
C ALA A 100 -5.85 8.49 7.58
N GLY A 101 -6.37 9.65 7.99
CA GLY A 101 -5.79 10.42 9.11
C GLY A 101 -4.48 11.14 8.78
N MET A 102 -4.01 11.10 7.52
CA MET A 102 -2.75 11.72 7.12
C MET A 102 -2.96 12.81 6.07
N ASP A 103 -2.33 13.97 6.29
CA ASP A 103 -2.24 15.05 5.30
C ASP A 103 -1.08 14.87 4.33
N GLN A 104 -0.12 14.00 4.68
CA GLN A 104 1.02 13.65 3.85
C GLN A 104 0.65 12.59 2.81
N LYS A 105 1.26 12.70 1.64
CA LYS A 105 1.28 11.62 0.65
C LYS A 105 2.15 10.48 1.17
N TYR A 106 1.67 9.24 1.08
CA TYR A 106 2.54 8.08 1.26
C TYR A 106 3.05 7.63 -0.11
N VAL A 107 4.35 7.76 -0.36
CA VAL A 107 4.97 7.36 -1.63
C VAL A 107 5.70 6.05 -1.44
N PHE A 108 5.43 5.10 -2.31
CA PHE A 108 6.02 3.77 -2.24
C PHE A 108 6.43 3.26 -3.61
N GLN A 109 7.40 2.35 -3.59
CA GLN A 109 7.88 1.67 -4.78
C GLN A 109 8.45 0.32 -4.39
N GLY A 110 8.46 -0.59 -5.35
CA GLY A 110 9.23 -1.81 -5.22
C GLY A 110 9.79 -2.30 -6.54
N VAL A 111 10.88 -3.04 -6.39
CA VAL A 111 11.59 -3.71 -7.48
C VAL A 111 11.78 -5.14 -7.03
N HIS A 112 11.14 -6.07 -7.73
CA HIS A 112 11.08 -7.46 -7.31
C HIS A 112 10.57 -7.57 -5.86
N THR A 113 11.26 -8.28 -4.97
CA THR A 113 10.83 -8.53 -3.58
C THR A 113 11.01 -7.37 -2.61
N LEU A 114 11.56 -6.23 -3.04
CA LEU A 114 11.83 -5.11 -2.14
C LEU A 114 10.70 -4.09 -2.16
N PHE A 115 9.97 -3.96 -1.05
CA PHE A 115 9.05 -2.84 -0.80
C PHE A 115 9.76 -1.70 -0.07
N ASN A 116 9.49 -0.46 -0.47
CA ASN A 116 9.97 0.73 0.23
C ASN A 116 8.91 1.83 0.14
N GLY A 117 8.35 2.22 1.29
CA GLY A 117 7.40 3.32 1.42
C GLY A 117 7.84 4.36 2.44
N ARG A 118 7.40 5.61 2.25
CA ARG A 118 7.61 6.71 3.19
C ARG A 118 6.56 7.79 3.01
N TYR A 119 6.32 8.56 4.07
CA TYR A 119 5.60 9.82 3.95
C TYR A 119 6.45 10.88 3.24
N ALA A 120 5.82 11.64 2.36
CA ALA A 120 6.41 12.72 1.59
C ALA A 120 5.69 14.05 1.93
N ASP A 121 5.63 14.98 0.98
CA ASP A 121 4.98 16.26 1.15
C ASP A 121 3.48 16.13 1.42
N ASN A 122 2.92 17.15 2.05
CA ASN A 122 1.48 17.29 2.22
C ASN A 122 0.77 17.38 0.86
N TRP A 123 -0.47 16.90 0.81
CA TRP A 123 -1.40 17.21 -0.27
C TRP A 123 -1.58 18.73 -0.38
N ALA A 124 -1.45 19.27 -1.59
CA ALA A 124 -1.63 20.71 -1.81
C ALA A 124 -3.10 21.12 -1.62
N PRO A 125 -3.38 22.39 -1.27
CA PRO A 125 -4.75 22.88 -1.17
C PRO A 125 -5.52 22.67 -2.49
N GLY A 126 -6.65 21.97 -2.43
CA GLY A 126 -7.48 21.65 -3.61
C GLY A 126 -6.95 20.52 -4.49
N GLU A 127 -5.84 19.87 -4.14
CA GLU A 127 -5.38 18.66 -4.83
C GLU A 127 -6.33 17.49 -4.53
N ILE A 128 -6.68 16.73 -5.57
CA ILE A 128 -7.48 15.52 -5.43
C ILE A 128 -6.64 14.48 -4.69
N ARG A 129 -7.06 14.15 -3.46
CA ARG A 129 -6.46 13.06 -2.67
C ARG A 129 -6.97 11.74 -3.19
N GLU A 130 -6.07 10.98 -3.81
CA GLU A 130 -6.37 9.66 -4.34
C GLU A 130 -5.12 8.78 -4.29
N THR A 131 -5.34 7.48 -4.14
CA THR A 131 -4.31 6.47 -4.21
C THR A 131 -4.16 6.04 -5.67
N ARG A 132 -2.94 6.14 -6.21
CA ARG A 132 -2.58 5.72 -7.57
C ARG A 132 -1.41 4.77 -7.51
N ILE A 133 -1.52 3.66 -8.22
CA ILE A 133 -0.47 2.66 -8.32
C ILE A 133 -0.33 2.18 -9.75
N VAL A 134 0.90 1.87 -10.15
CA VAL A 134 1.21 1.17 -11.39
C VAL A 134 2.02 -0.07 -11.08
N PHE A 135 1.57 -1.20 -11.60
CA PHE A 135 2.30 -2.46 -11.64
C PHE A 135 2.85 -2.67 -13.04
N ILE A 136 4.07 -3.19 -13.15
CA ILE A 136 4.75 -3.52 -14.40
C ILE A 136 5.30 -4.92 -14.25
N GLY A 137 4.91 -5.81 -15.16
CA GLY A 137 5.19 -7.22 -15.02
C GLY A 137 4.72 -8.05 -16.20
N LYS A 138 4.85 -9.36 -16.08
CA LYS A 138 4.36 -10.35 -17.05
C LYS A 138 3.05 -10.93 -16.54
N ASN A 139 2.19 -11.38 -17.45
CA ASN A 139 0.95 -12.11 -17.10
C ASN A 139 0.08 -11.47 -16.00
N LEU A 140 0.13 -10.13 -15.84
CA LEU A 140 -0.54 -9.44 -14.73
C LEU A 140 -2.06 -9.66 -14.80
N ASP A 141 -2.65 -10.18 -13.73
CA ASP A 141 -4.09 -10.28 -13.59
C ASP A 141 -4.65 -8.95 -13.05
N ARG A 142 -5.21 -8.15 -13.96
CA ARG A 142 -5.83 -6.87 -13.58
C ARG A 142 -6.97 -7.04 -12.58
N SER A 143 -7.74 -8.12 -12.63
CA SER A 143 -8.87 -8.33 -11.73
C SER A 143 -8.35 -8.59 -10.32
N ALA A 144 -7.41 -9.53 -10.16
CA ALA A 144 -6.79 -9.85 -8.88
C ALA A 144 -6.10 -8.63 -8.26
N LEU A 145 -5.31 -7.89 -9.05
CA LEU A 145 -4.67 -6.65 -8.60
C LEU A 145 -5.68 -5.59 -8.16
N THR A 146 -6.82 -5.49 -8.85
CA THR A 146 -7.89 -4.54 -8.49
C THR A 146 -8.56 -4.96 -7.18
N GLU A 147 -8.86 -6.24 -7.01
CA GLU A 147 -9.51 -6.77 -5.81
C GLU A 147 -8.64 -6.61 -4.56
N GLY A 148 -7.36 -7.01 -4.61
CA GLY A 148 -6.43 -6.81 -3.48
C GLY A 148 -6.30 -5.34 -3.10
N PHE A 149 -6.20 -4.46 -4.09
CA PHE A 149 -6.09 -3.03 -3.84
C PHE A 149 -7.38 -2.41 -3.27
N LEU A 150 -8.55 -2.90 -3.68
CA LEU A 150 -9.84 -2.48 -3.11
C LEU A 150 -10.02 -2.94 -1.65
N ALA A 151 -9.38 -4.05 -1.25
CA ALA A 151 -9.38 -4.54 0.11
C ALA A 151 -8.56 -3.65 1.07
N CYS A 152 -7.61 -2.86 0.54
CA CYS A 152 -6.81 -1.93 1.34
C CYS A 152 -7.59 -0.71 1.89
N ARG A 153 -8.86 -0.53 1.46
CA ARG A 153 -9.70 0.60 1.87
C ARG A 153 -9.98 0.58 3.36
N VAL A 154 -10.11 1.78 3.92
CA VAL A 154 -10.63 1.91 5.27
C VAL A 154 -12.04 1.33 5.40
N THR A 155 -12.31 0.71 6.54
CA THR A 155 -13.67 0.38 6.96
C THR A 155 -14.46 1.67 7.18
N LYS A 156 -15.73 1.67 6.76
CA LYS A 156 -16.60 2.85 6.91
C LYS A 156 -16.97 3.13 8.37
N HIS A 157 -16.95 2.08 9.19
CA HIS A 157 -17.34 2.11 10.59
C HIS A 157 -16.27 1.39 11.40
N LEU A 158 -15.68 2.11 12.35
CA LEU A 158 -14.78 1.54 13.34
C LEU A 158 -15.58 0.86 14.45
N HIS A 159 -15.07 -0.27 14.95
CA HIS A 159 -15.68 -1.00 16.06
C HIS A 159 -15.69 -0.19 17.37
N PHE A 160 -14.67 0.63 17.61
CA PHE A 160 -14.48 1.36 18.86
C PHE A 160 -14.43 2.88 18.68
N ARG A 161 -14.73 3.61 19.75
CA ARG A 161 -14.72 5.08 19.84
C ARG A 161 -13.70 5.55 20.87
N VAL A 162 -13.34 6.83 20.80
CA VAL A 162 -12.51 7.45 21.83
C VAL A 162 -13.19 7.33 23.19
N GLY A 163 -12.46 6.83 24.19
CA GLY A 163 -12.93 6.56 25.54
C GLY A 163 -13.28 5.09 25.80
N ASP A 164 -13.43 4.27 24.76
CA ASP A 164 -13.77 2.85 24.93
C ASP A 164 -12.62 2.08 25.57
N ARG A 165 -12.97 1.17 26.49
CA ARG A 165 -12.04 0.22 27.11
C ARG A 165 -11.87 -1.00 26.20
N VAL A 166 -10.62 -1.31 25.89
CA VAL A 166 -10.27 -2.37 24.95
C VAL A 166 -9.12 -3.22 25.46
N MET A 167 -9.02 -4.44 24.95
CA MET A 167 -7.85 -5.31 25.02
C MET A 167 -7.11 -5.19 23.70
N ALA A 168 -5.87 -4.73 23.72
CA ALA A 168 -5.02 -4.58 22.53
C ALA A 168 -3.94 -5.65 22.49
N ASN A 169 -3.79 -6.31 21.36
CA ASN A 169 -2.74 -7.30 21.11
C ASN A 169 -1.39 -6.59 20.96
N THR A 170 -0.44 -6.89 21.85
CA THR A 170 0.88 -6.27 21.90
C THR A 170 1.99 -7.18 21.33
N GLY A 171 1.61 -8.26 20.63
CA GLY A 171 2.53 -9.26 20.13
C GLY A 171 2.99 -10.20 21.25
N ASP A 172 4.27 -10.11 21.63
CA ASP A 172 4.91 -11.05 22.55
C ASP A 172 4.32 -11.05 23.97
N GLU A 173 3.77 -9.91 24.43
CA GLU A 173 3.14 -9.77 25.74
C GLU A 173 1.64 -10.13 25.73
N GLY A 174 1.11 -10.56 24.58
CA GLY A 174 -0.30 -10.89 24.40
C GLY A 174 -1.22 -9.67 24.48
N PHE A 175 -2.47 -9.88 24.90
CA PHE A 175 -3.46 -8.81 25.01
C PHE A 175 -3.31 -8.03 26.32
N GLN A 176 -3.32 -6.71 26.22
CA GLN A 176 -3.23 -5.79 27.36
C GLN A 176 -4.41 -4.82 27.36
N ALA A 177 -4.94 -4.53 28.55
CA ALA A 177 -6.02 -3.57 28.71
C ALA A 177 -5.55 -2.14 28.48
N GLY A 178 -6.41 -1.34 27.85
CA GLY A 178 -6.17 0.07 27.58
C GLY A 178 -7.43 0.82 27.20
N THR A 179 -7.24 2.08 26.80
CA THR A 179 -8.33 2.97 26.37
C THR A 179 -8.00 3.58 25.02
N VAL A 180 -8.98 3.59 24.11
CA VAL A 180 -8.85 4.28 22.83
C VAL A 180 -8.81 5.78 23.11
N VAL A 181 -7.69 6.44 22.79
CA VAL A 181 -7.51 7.87 23.06
C VAL A 181 -7.69 8.74 21.82
N GLN A 182 -7.53 8.16 20.63
CA GLN A 182 -7.66 8.88 19.36
C GLN A 182 -7.99 7.91 18.23
N LEU A 183 -8.75 8.39 17.24
CA LEU A 183 -9.02 7.67 16.00
C LEU A 183 -8.23 8.29 14.84
N TRP A 184 -7.86 7.48 13.85
CA TRP A 184 -7.14 7.93 12.64
C TRP A 184 -5.87 8.72 12.97
N ASP A 185 -5.03 8.14 13.82
CA ASP A 185 -3.78 8.75 14.28
C ASP A 185 -2.57 8.08 13.63
N GLN A 186 -1.67 8.87 13.04
CA GLN A 186 -0.47 8.38 12.35
C GLN A 186 -0.75 7.33 11.24
N GLY A 187 -1.91 7.41 10.58
CA GLY A 187 -2.31 6.44 9.56
C GLY A 187 -3.03 5.20 10.10
N ASN A 188 -3.28 5.12 11.41
CA ASN A 188 -3.83 3.94 12.08
C ASN A 188 -5.24 4.22 12.61
N PRO A 189 -6.16 3.23 12.56
CA PRO A 189 -7.51 3.37 13.09
C PRO A 189 -7.57 3.80 14.56
N TYR A 190 -6.73 3.21 15.43
CA TYR A 190 -6.78 3.43 16.87
C TYR A 190 -5.41 3.79 17.44
N ALA A 191 -5.36 4.87 18.21
CA ALA A 191 -4.32 5.07 19.21
C ALA A 191 -4.85 4.65 20.58
N ILE A 192 -4.15 3.73 21.23
CA ILE A 192 -4.56 3.11 22.49
C ILE A 192 -3.54 3.45 23.57
N GLN A 193 -4.02 3.99 24.67
CA GLN A 193 -3.23 4.19 25.89
C GLN A 193 -3.42 2.96 26.78
N LEU A 194 -2.36 2.16 26.91
CA LEU A 194 -2.36 0.98 27.79
C LEU A 194 -2.31 1.42 29.26
N ASP A 195 -2.85 0.56 30.13
CA ASP A 195 -2.89 0.81 31.59
C ASP A 195 -1.50 0.87 32.22
N ASN A 196 -0.51 0.26 31.60
CA ASN A 196 0.90 0.33 31.99
C ASN A 196 1.57 1.68 31.63
N GLY A 197 0.84 2.60 30.99
CA GLY A 197 1.34 3.92 30.58
C GLY A 197 1.95 3.98 29.17
N ARG A 198 2.11 2.86 28.46
CA ARG A 198 2.59 2.83 27.06
C ARG A 198 1.46 3.20 26.10
N ARG A 199 1.76 4.05 25.10
CA ARG A 199 0.87 4.30 23.96
C ARG A 199 1.23 3.38 22.80
N MET A 200 0.24 2.86 22.11
CA MET A 200 0.41 2.03 20.92
C MET A 200 -0.63 2.40 19.84
N TRP A 201 -0.41 1.88 18.64
CA TRP A 201 -1.32 2.04 17.51
C TRP A 201 -1.73 0.67 16.99
N ALA A 202 -3.03 0.47 16.77
CA ALA A 202 -3.53 -0.72 16.10
C ALA A 202 -3.57 -0.43 14.59
N PRO A 203 -2.84 -1.19 13.75
CA PRO A 203 -2.66 -0.89 12.33
C PRO A 203 -3.92 -1.09 11.49
N VAL A 204 -4.79 -2.00 11.91
CA VAL A 204 -6.08 -2.31 11.26
C VAL A 204 -7.19 -2.45 12.30
N ASP A 205 -8.43 -2.33 11.84
CA ASP A 205 -9.63 -2.46 12.67
C ASP A 205 -10.13 -3.90 12.69
N GLU A 206 -9.42 -4.76 13.41
CA GLU A 206 -9.72 -6.19 13.50
C GLU A 206 -9.81 -6.65 14.94
N LEU A 207 -10.77 -7.54 15.21
CA LEU A 207 -10.99 -8.12 16.55
C LEU A 207 -9.86 -9.06 16.98
N GLU A 208 -8.99 -9.48 16.07
CA GLU A 208 -7.76 -10.22 16.40
C GLU A 208 -6.67 -9.32 16.98
N LEU A 209 -6.77 -8.00 16.75
CA LEU A 209 -5.83 -7.01 17.27
C LEU A 209 -6.41 -6.18 18.41
N VAL A 210 -7.70 -5.84 18.36
CA VAL A 210 -8.37 -5.01 19.36
C VAL A 210 -9.73 -5.58 19.72
N GLN A 211 -9.93 -5.92 20.98
CA GLN A 211 -11.17 -6.53 21.49
C GLN A 211 -11.83 -5.62 22.51
N ALA A 212 -13.15 -5.72 22.66
CA ALA A 212 -13.83 -5.07 23.77
C ALA A 212 -13.31 -5.65 25.09
N LEU A 213 -13.02 -4.79 26.07
CA LEU A 213 -12.73 -5.27 27.42
C LEU A 213 -14.04 -5.77 28.02
N GLU A 214 -14.20 -7.09 28.16
CA GLU A 214 -15.33 -7.64 28.89
C GLU A 214 -15.23 -7.19 30.36
N GLU A 215 -16.20 -6.39 30.80
CA GLU A 215 -16.43 -6.13 32.22
C GLU A 215 -16.83 -7.46 32.87
N GLY A 216 -15.85 -8.21 33.34
CA GLY A 216 -16.04 -9.55 33.86
C GLY A 216 -17.13 -9.63 34.91
N GLU A 217 -17.83 -10.77 34.90
CA GLU A 217 -18.64 -11.31 35.98
C GLU A 217 -18.41 -10.60 37.31
N THR A 218 -19.43 -9.85 37.74
CA THR A 218 -19.53 -9.40 39.11
C THR A 218 -19.39 -10.65 39.99
N ARG A 219 -18.24 -10.84 40.65
CA ARG A 219 -18.14 -11.69 41.83
C ARG A 219 -19.18 -11.16 42.81
N GLN A 220 -20.38 -11.73 42.77
CA GLN A 220 -21.29 -11.71 43.90
C GLN A 220 -20.57 -12.48 45.01
N GLN A 221 -19.73 -11.78 45.75
CA GLN A 221 -19.49 -12.16 47.13
C GLN A 221 -20.88 -12.10 47.80
N PRO A 222 -21.42 -13.21 48.32
CA PRO A 222 -22.58 -13.08 49.17
C PRO A 222 -22.13 -12.20 50.35
N LEU A 223 -22.82 -11.07 50.55
CA LEU A 223 -22.73 -10.30 51.78
C LEU A 223 -23.01 -11.27 52.92
N ALA A 224 -21.97 -11.65 53.66
CA ALA A 224 -22.14 -12.26 54.96
C ALA A 224 -22.85 -11.22 55.83
N MET A 225 -24.17 -11.35 55.97
CA MET A 225 -24.92 -10.66 57.00
C MET A 225 -24.41 -11.15 58.35
N VAL A 226 -23.51 -10.39 58.93
CA VAL A 226 -23.20 -10.47 60.37
C VAL A 226 -24.38 -9.83 61.08
N HIS A 227 -25.35 -10.64 61.50
CA HIS A 227 -26.30 -10.23 62.53
C HIS A 227 -25.61 -10.30 63.89
N VAL A 228 -25.49 -9.14 64.52
CA VAL A 228 -25.07 -8.94 65.90
C VAL A 228 -26.31 -8.52 66.71
N LEU A 229 -26.45 -9.13 67.90
CA LEU A 229 -27.38 -8.91 69.03
C LEU A 229 -28.74 -9.62 68.94
N ALA A 230 -29.23 -10.30 69.98
CA ALA A 230 -28.96 -10.22 71.43
C ALA A 230 -28.89 -11.60 72.12
#